data_AF-A0A194WZJ5-F1
#
_entry.id   AF-A0A194WZJ5-F1
#
_cell.length_a   1.000
_cell.length_b   1.000
_cell.length_c   1.000
_cell.angle_alpha   90.00
_cell.angle_beta   90.00
_cell.angle_gamma   90.00
#
_symmetry.space_group_name_H-M   'P 1'
#
loop_
_entity.id
_entity.type
_entity.pdbx_description
1 polymer ?
#
loop_
_entity_poly.entity_id
_entity_poly.type
_entity_poly.pdbx_seq_one_letter_code
_entity_poly.pdbx_strand_id
1 'polypeptide(L)'
;MLNINSTNPLGQKWEFVDVDKPVKEQDAATRRRVRVGAMRAFRRRQRLQQLDVFQSTRPSDPTRDLESELEQSSSYVSLDQASTTCTDLAQPIEQNDARETLRNLDPAGTKSVGLSQEQHYLLNHFNLLLCHRPFRFPPKTDNRVGALWFHQALEDQLLLEATLHNAAVHLDGLYKRQASTQALRHKANTIRLVNECLKSPDGVSDSIIGAVVLMAWTANYNGNLPEMQLHLDGLARMVRIRGGLKTLGLGGLLHALVTRLDLIAVTLTNSKPRFAALGESGFIDTSASGGVACVLLESMEGVLAPLSVIFKNIRHLLALQDSFASDHGDSDRTILFVEKRSFIFNRLLSTQKSKSPPTEKAHTYLYEPCRIAALIFMEYALARDTPNQNMLRKLCENLQSSFRTTTKTAELQQLWDQDLSSLKVLLWVYYIGGMVATESLDREWFSYRTARCMMSLGFHEWSEVESCLLELLWTDMMHDQACTGLWEQVQQQLRGSLIA
;
A
#
# COMPACT_ATOMS: atom_id res chain seq x y z
N MET A 1 -10.47 52.20 -14.80
CA MET A 1 -10.71 52.49 -13.38
C MET A 1 -12.10 51.98 -13.03
N LEU A 2 -12.19 50.90 -12.28
CA LEU A 2 -13.06 50.71 -11.11
C LEU A 2 -12.76 49.32 -10.55
N ASN A 3 -12.65 49.31 -9.23
CA ASN A 3 -11.95 48.34 -8.39
C ASN A 3 -13.01 47.65 -7.54
N ILE A 4 -13.08 46.31 -7.56
CA ILE A 4 -13.89 45.58 -6.57
C ILE A 4 -13.03 44.43 -6.02
N ASN A 5 -12.47 44.74 -4.86
CA ASN A 5 -11.83 43.82 -3.93
C ASN A 5 -12.89 42.94 -3.25
N SER A 6 -12.71 41.63 -3.28
CA SER A 6 -13.29 40.74 -2.25
C SER A 6 -12.14 40.20 -1.38
N THR A 7 -12.10 40.66 -0.13
CA THR A 7 -11.10 40.32 0.89
C THR A 7 -11.74 39.48 2.00
N ASN A 8 -11.14 38.34 2.34
CA ASN A 8 -11.43 37.51 3.52
C ASN A 8 -10.79 38.17 4.79
N PRO A 9 -11.25 37.92 6.04
CA PRO A 9 -10.84 38.68 7.24
C PRO A 9 -9.39 38.48 7.72
N LEU A 10 -8.54 37.80 6.95
CA LEU A 10 -7.10 37.66 7.22
C LEU A 10 -6.20 38.26 6.14
N GLY A 11 -6.75 38.96 5.13
CA GLY A 11 -5.98 39.80 4.20
C GLY A 11 -4.93 39.08 3.32
N GLN A 12 -4.88 37.74 3.32
CA GLN A 12 -3.93 36.99 2.49
C GLN A 12 -4.52 36.65 1.13
N LYS A 13 -3.81 37.09 0.08
CA LYS A 13 -4.09 36.81 -1.32
C LYS A 13 -3.47 35.46 -1.69
N TRP A 14 -4.29 34.52 -2.13
CA TRP A 14 -3.84 33.18 -2.53
C TRP A 14 -3.68 33.11 -4.05
N GLU A 15 -2.49 32.76 -4.53
CA GLU A 15 -2.23 32.41 -5.92
C GLU A 15 -1.14 31.34 -5.98
N PHE A 16 -1.31 30.35 -6.87
CA PHE A 16 -0.29 29.34 -7.15
C PHE A 16 0.57 29.82 -8.32
N VAL A 17 1.89 29.75 -8.18
CA VAL A 17 2.84 30.25 -9.19
C VAL A 17 2.99 29.23 -10.32
N ASP A 18 2.53 29.63 -11.50
CA ASP A 18 2.70 28.92 -12.77
C ASP A 18 4.16 29.05 -13.24
N VAL A 19 4.84 27.92 -13.44
CA VAL A 19 6.27 27.87 -13.81
C VAL A 19 6.48 28.05 -15.32
N ASP A 20 5.40 27.98 -16.11
CA ASP A 20 5.45 27.97 -17.58
C ASP A 20 5.07 29.31 -18.22
N LYS A 21 4.83 30.36 -17.41
CA LYS A 21 4.63 31.72 -17.90
C LYS A 21 5.89 32.58 -17.72
N PRO A 22 6.26 33.41 -18.71
CA PRO A 22 7.33 34.39 -18.54
C PRO A 22 6.88 35.43 -17.50
N VAL A 23 7.47 35.34 -16.31
CA VAL A 23 7.23 36.27 -15.20
C VAL A 23 7.68 37.67 -15.61
N LYS A 24 6.73 38.61 -15.62
CA LYS A 24 7.05 40.05 -15.69
C LYS A 24 7.97 40.41 -14.53
N GLU A 25 9.02 41.13 -14.89
CA GLU A 25 10.18 41.49 -14.09
C GLU A 25 9.81 41.99 -12.68
N GLN A 26 10.29 41.28 -11.64
CA GLN A 26 10.91 41.83 -10.41
C GLN A 26 11.05 40.74 -9.34
N ASP A 27 12.06 39.86 -9.46
CA ASP A 27 12.69 39.23 -8.28
C ASP A 27 14.03 38.57 -8.66
N ALA A 28 15.13 39.03 -8.04
CA ALA A 28 16.47 38.49 -8.24
C ALA A 28 16.61 37.04 -7.71
N ALA A 29 15.85 36.68 -6.67
CA ALA A 29 15.86 35.33 -6.10
C ALA A 29 15.18 34.31 -7.02
N THR A 30 14.14 34.74 -7.74
CA THR A 30 13.46 33.93 -8.75
C THR A 30 14.34 33.71 -9.98
N ARG A 31 15.06 34.75 -10.46
CA ARG A 31 16.08 34.58 -11.54
C ARG A 31 17.17 33.58 -11.17
N ARG A 32 17.65 33.60 -9.91
CA ARG A 32 18.67 32.64 -9.44
C ARG A 32 18.13 31.19 -9.44
N ARG A 33 16.89 30.97 -9.02
CA ARG A 33 16.27 29.64 -9.01
C ARG A 33 16.03 29.09 -10.41
N VAL A 34 15.53 29.92 -11.34
CA VAL A 34 15.35 29.54 -12.75
C VAL A 34 16.69 29.21 -13.40
N ARG A 35 17.74 30.02 -13.15
CA ARG A 35 19.08 29.78 -13.71
C ARG A 35 19.70 28.47 -13.18
N VAL A 36 19.50 28.15 -11.90
CA VAL A 36 19.96 26.88 -11.31
C VAL A 36 19.17 25.68 -11.88
N GLY A 37 17.84 25.82 -12.03
CA GLY A 37 16.98 24.79 -12.63
C GLY A 37 17.34 24.49 -14.08
N ALA A 38 17.49 25.54 -14.90
CA ALA A 38 17.91 25.43 -16.30
C ALA A 38 19.32 24.81 -16.42
N MET A 39 20.26 25.18 -15.55
CA MET A 39 21.63 24.63 -15.56
C MET A 39 21.67 23.15 -15.15
N ARG A 40 20.81 22.73 -14.22
CA ARG A 40 20.67 21.30 -13.85
C ARG A 40 20.06 20.49 -14.99
N ALA A 41 19.04 21.01 -15.67
CA ALA A 41 18.45 20.36 -16.83
C ALA A 41 19.44 20.25 -18.01
N PHE A 42 20.24 21.30 -18.25
CA PHE A 42 21.30 21.30 -19.26
C PHE A 42 22.37 20.25 -18.97
N ARG A 43 22.91 20.21 -17.74
CA ARG A 43 23.91 19.19 -17.34
C ARG A 43 23.36 17.76 -17.38
N ARG A 44 22.06 17.57 -17.11
CA ARG A 44 21.39 16.26 -17.25
C ARG A 44 21.33 15.81 -18.71
N ARG A 45 20.98 16.70 -19.64
CA ARG A 45 20.99 16.40 -21.09
C ARG A 45 22.40 16.10 -21.60
N GLN A 46 23.40 16.85 -21.13
CA GLN A 46 24.80 16.61 -21.48
C GLN A 46 25.31 15.23 -21.03
N ARG A 47 24.92 14.76 -19.82
CA ARG A 47 25.23 13.39 -19.36
C ARG A 47 24.55 12.32 -20.20
N LEU A 48 23.28 12.52 -20.57
CA LEU A 48 22.56 11.56 -21.40
C LEU A 48 23.20 11.43 -22.79
N GLN A 49 23.63 12.55 -23.39
CA GLN A 49 24.37 12.53 -24.66
C GLN A 49 25.75 11.84 -24.51
N GLN A 50 26.45 12.05 -23.40
CA GLN A 50 27.73 11.35 -23.14
C GLN A 50 27.54 9.84 -22.92
N LEU A 51 26.44 9.42 -22.30
CA LEU A 51 26.10 8.01 -22.14
C LEU A 51 25.76 7.34 -23.48
N ASP A 52 25.07 8.05 -24.37
CA ASP A 52 24.71 7.58 -25.70
C ASP A 52 25.95 7.43 -26.61
N VAL A 53 26.89 8.40 -26.53
CA VAL A 53 28.20 8.31 -27.19
C VAL A 53 29.05 7.18 -26.61
N PHE A 54 29.00 6.95 -25.29
CA PHE A 54 29.74 5.85 -24.64
C PHE A 54 29.17 4.48 -25.01
N GLN A 55 27.85 4.36 -25.18
CA GLN A 55 27.20 3.12 -25.63
C GLN A 55 27.48 2.83 -27.11
N SER A 56 27.59 3.86 -27.95
CA SER A 56 27.88 3.69 -29.39
C SER A 56 29.36 3.49 -29.73
N THR A 57 30.28 3.75 -28.81
CA THR A 57 31.74 3.56 -29.01
C THR A 57 32.29 2.31 -28.33
N ARG A 58 31.44 1.46 -27.75
CA ARG A 58 31.85 0.24 -27.06
C ARG A 58 32.31 -0.81 -28.07
N PRO A 59 33.54 -1.35 -28.00
CA PRO A 59 33.95 -2.48 -28.83
C PRO A 59 33.10 -3.71 -28.48
N SER A 60 32.69 -4.47 -29.48
CA SER A 60 31.94 -5.71 -29.34
C SER A 60 32.75 -6.76 -28.57
N ASP A 61 32.22 -7.18 -27.42
CA ASP A 61 32.76 -8.21 -26.54
C ASP A 61 32.28 -9.59 -27.01
N PRO A 62 33.15 -10.58 -27.31
CA PRO A 62 32.77 -11.84 -27.97
C PRO A 62 32.04 -12.85 -27.08
N THR A 63 31.63 -12.48 -25.86
CA THR A 63 31.01 -13.39 -24.89
C THR A 63 29.48 -13.43 -24.94
N ARG A 64 28.86 -12.67 -25.86
CA ARG A 64 27.39 -12.61 -26.00
C ARG A 64 26.77 -13.64 -26.96
N ASP A 65 27.58 -14.42 -27.66
CA ASP A 65 27.08 -15.41 -28.63
C ASP A 65 26.68 -16.76 -27.99
N LEU A 66 26.99 -16.99 -26.71
CA LEU A 66 26.67 -18.25 -26.01
C LEU A 66 25.26 -18.30 -25.38
N GLU A 67 24.61 -17.15 -25.16
CA GLU A 67 23.23 -17.12 -24.65
C GLU A 67 22.17 -17.27 -25.78
N SER A 68 22.58 -17.13 -27.04
CA SER A 68 21.70 -17.32 -28.21
C SER A 68 21.54 -18.79 -28.64
N GLU A 69 22.42 -19.69 -28.21
CA GLU A 69 22.41 -21.10 -28.65
C GLU A 69 21.59 -22.04 -27.75
N LEU A 70 21.20 -21.62 -26.54
CA LEU A 70 20.41 -22.47 -25.62
C LEU A 70 18.89 -22.40 -25.87
N GLU A 71 18.38 -21.34 -26.51
CA GLU A 71 16.95 -21.22 -26.86
C GLU A 71 16.57 -21.90 -28.19
N GLN A 72 17.54 -22.42 -28.97
CA GLN A 72 17.28 -23.13 -30.23
C GLN A 72 17.16 -24.65 -30.11
N SER A 73 17.30 -25.22 -28.90
CA SER A 73 17.22 -26.68 -28.68
C SER A 73 15.85 -27.17 -28.18
N SER A 74 14.77 -26.82 -28.88
CA SER A 74 13.52 -27.58 -28.79
C SER A 74 12.72 -27.44 -30.08
N SER A 75 13.17 -28.12 -31.13
CA SER A 75 12.42 -28.27 -32.38
C SER A 75 11.91 -29.71 -32.53
N TYR A 76 10.59 -29.76 -32.64
CA TYR A 76 9.73 -30.71 -33.34
C TYR A 76 10.41 -31.71 -34.29
N VAL A 77 10.06 -32.99 -34.12
CA VAL A 77 10.22 -34.04 -35.14
C VAL A 77 8.91 -34.15 -35.93
N SER A 78 8.97 -33.87 -37.23
CA SER A 78 7.91 -34.22 -38.20
C SER A 78 8.02 -35.68 -38.61
N LEU A 79 6.87 -36.36 -38.70
CA LEU A 79 6.68 -37.56 -39.52
C LEU A 79 5.28 -37.48 -40.16
N ASP A 80 5.27 -37.20 -41.45
CA ASP A 80 4.14 -37.46 -42.35
C ASP A 80 4.23 -38.90 -42.86
N GLN A 81 3.10 -39.62 -42.84
CA GLN A 81 2.56 -40.45 -43.94
C GLN A 81 1.40 -41.34 -43.45
N ALA A 82 0.19 -41.10 -43.95
CA ALA A 82 -0.64 -42.08 -44.71
C ALA A 82 -2.14 -41.70 -44.69
N SER A 83 -2.69 -41.55 -45.89
CA SER A 83 -4.11 -41.29 -46.20
C SER A 83 -5.08 -42.37 -45.70
N THR A 84 -6.29 -41.99 -45.25
CA THR A 84 -7.57 -42.41 -45.89
C THR A 84 -8.81 -41.70 -45.30
N THR A 85 -9.54 -41.00 -46.17
CA THR A 85 -11.00 -40.77 -46.25
C THR A 85 -11.81 -40.28 -45.04
N CYS A 86 -12.36 -39.06 -45.15
CA CYS A 86 -13.81 -38.85 -45.32
C CYS A 86 -14.09 -37.38 -45.72
N THR A 87 -14.52 -37.20 -46.97
CA THR A 87 -15.17 -36.01 -47.51
C THR A 87 -16.54 -35.80 -46.85
N ASP A 88 -16.84 -34.61 -46.35
CA ASP A 88 -17.81 -33.74 -47.05
C ASP A 88 -17.99 -32.34 -46.42
N LEU A 89 -17.94 -31.36 -47.34
CA LEU A 89 -18.51 -30.00 -47.34
C LEU A 89 -17.91 -28.88 -46.49
N ALA A 90 -17.02 -28.14 -47.16
CA ALA A 90 -16.58 -26.79 -46.86
C ALA A 90 -17.66 -25.71 -47.13
N GLN A 91 -17.59 -24.58 -46.42
CA GLN A 91 -17.33 -23.24 -46.98
C GLN A 91 -17.15 -22.16 -45.87
N PRO A 92 -16.45 -21.04 -46.15
CA PRO A 92 -15.57 -20.34 -45.20
C PRO A 92 -16.19 -19.07 -44.61
N ILE A 93 -15.88 -18.75 -43.35
CA ILE A 93 -16.15 -17.43 -42.76
C ILE A 93 -14.90 -16.57 -42.93
N GLU A 94 -15.06 -15.50 -43.72
CA GLU A 94 -14.07 -14.47 -43.99
C GLU A 94 -13.63 -13.72 -42.72
N GLN A 95 -12.40 -13.23 -42.82
CA GLN A 95 -11.71 -12.34 -41.89
C GLN A 95 -12.62 -11.20 -41.42
N ASN A 96 -12.96 -11.17 -40.12
CA ASN A 96 -13.57 -9.99 -39.53
C ASN A 96 -12.61 -9.33 -38.54
N ASP A 97 -12.30 -8.08 -38.87
CA ASP A 97 -11.41 -7.13 -38.23
C ASP A 97 -11.80 -6.94 -36.75
N ALA A 98 -10.89 -7.24 -35.82
CA ALA A 98 -11.13 -7.17 -34.37
C ALA A 98 -11.53 -5.76 -33.87
N ARG A 99 -11.46 -4.75 -34.75
CA ARG A 99 -11.92 -3.38 -34.52
C ARG A 99 -13.43 -3.20 -34.63
N GLU A 100 -14.15 -4.02 -35.40
CA GLU A 100 -15.62 -3.94 -35.47
C GLU A 100 -16.30 -4.59 -34.27
N THR A 101 -15.70 -5.64 -33.70
CA THR A 101 -16.24 -6.35 -32.54
C THR A 101 -16.32 -5.47 -31.28
N LEU A 102 -15.44 -4.46 -31.16
CA LEU A 102 -15.47 -3.48 -30.07
C LEU A 102 -16.53 -2.38 -30.25
N ARG A 103 -17.03 -2.16 -31.48
CA ARG A 103 -18.13 -1.22 -31.76
C ARG A 103 -19.50 -1.83 -31.46
N ASN A 104 -19.60 -3.15 -31.48
CA ASN A 104 -20.88 -3.88 -31.37
C ASN A 104 -21.29 -4.25 -29.94
N LEU A 105 -20.60 -3.75 -28.92
CA LEU A 105 -20.99 -3.94 -27.50
C LEU A 105 -22.02 -2.91 -26.98
N ASP A 106 -22.60 -2.08 -27.85
CA ASP A 106 -23.77 -1.25 -27.51
C ASP A 106 -24.86 -1.35 -28.61
N PRO A 107 -25.70 -2.40 -28.58
CA PRO A 107 -26.75 -2.63 -29.57
C PRO A 107 -27.92 -1.63 -29.48
N ALA A 108 -27.96 -0.77 -28.47
CA ALA A 108 -29.07 0.15 -28.23
C ALA A 108 -28.69 1.64 -28.35
N GLY A 109 -27.40 1.97 -28.52
CA GLY A 109 -26.96 3.37 -28.54
C GLY A 109 -27.39 4.11 -27.27
N THR A 110 -27.49 3.41 -26.14
CA THR A 110 -27.94 3.97 -24.88
C THR A 110 -26.84 4.87 -24.33
N LYS A 111 -26.88 6.14 -24.73
CA LYS A 111 -26.26 7.29 -24.05
C LYS A 111 -26.82 7.47 -22.63
N SER A 112 -26.74 6.46 -21.77
CA SER A 112 -27.37 6.55 -20.45
C SER A 112 -26.63 7.48 -19.48
N VAL A 113 -25.38 7.91 -19.77
CA VAL A 113 -24.63 8.90 -18.96
C VAL A 113 -23.79 9.92 -19.77
N GLY A 114 -23.74 9.84 -21.11
CA GLY A 114 -22.95 10.79 -21.93
C GLY A 114 -21.42 10.62 -21.82
N LEU A 115 -20.94 9.49 -21.31
CA LEU A 115 -19.51 9.16 -21.21
C LEU A 115 -18.95 8.66 -22.56
N SER A 116 -17.67 8.94 -22.81
CA SER A 116 -16.94 8.38 -23.95
C SER A 116 -16.52 6.93 -23.70
N GLN A 117 -16.16 6.20 -24.76
CA GLN A 117 -15.64 4.83 -24.66
C GLN A 117 -14.39 4.74 -23.76
N GLU A 118 -13.51 5.74 -23.85
CA GLU A 118 -12.34 5.88 -22.98
C GLU A 118 -12.75 5.99 -21.51
N GLN A 119 -13.74 6.84 -21.20
CA GLN A 119 -14.22 7.03 -19.84
C GLN A 119 -14.88 5.78 -19.28
N HIS A 120 -15.68 5.06 -20.08
CA HIS A 120 -16.26 3.78 -19.68
C HIS A 120 -15.18 2.76 -19.33
N TYR A 121 -14.12 2.66 -20.14
CA TYR A 121 -13.01 1.75 -19.89
C TYR A 121 -12.27 2.09 -18.59
N LEU A 122 -11.91 3.36 -18.40
CA LEU A 122 -11.23 3.84 -17.19
C LEU A 122 -12.08 3.64 -15.92
N LEU A 123 -13.38 3.91 -16.01
CA LEU A 123 -14.28 3.77 -14.89
C LEU A 123 -14.49 2.29 -14.50
N ASN A 124 -14.61 1.41 -15.50
CA ASN A 124 -14.64 -0.03 -15.26
C ASN A 124 -13.33 -0.53 -14.61
N HIS A 125 -12.18 -0.04 -15.09
CA HIS A 125 -10.87 -0.35 -14.49
C HIS A 125 -10.77 0.09 -13.03
N PHE A 126 -11.30 1.27 -12.69
CA PHE A 126 -11.36 1.75 -11.32
C PHE A 126 -12.18 0.82 -10.41
N ASN A 127 -13.37 0.43 -10.87
CA ASN A 127 -14.25 -0.46 -10.12
C ASN A 127 -13.64 -1.84 -9.90
N LEU A 128 -12.99 -2.41 -10.90
CA LEU A 128 -12.43 -3.75 -10.78
C LEU A 128 -11.15 -3.77 -9.95
N LEU A 129 -10.28 -2.76 -10.08
CA LEU A 129 -8.90 -2.85 -9.57
C LEU A 129 -8.52 -1.83 -8.50
N LEU A 130 -9.25 -0.73 -8.33
CA LEU A 130 -8.81 0.39 -7.48
C LEU A 130 -9.70 0.64 -6.28
N CYS A 131 -11.01 0.58 -6.43
CA CYS A 131 -11.92 0.96 -5.35
C CYS A 131 -11.85 0.05 -4.11
N HIS A 132 -11.38 -1.19 -4.24
CA HIS A 132 -11.16 -2.08 -3.11
C HIS A 132 -9.80 -1.87 -2.42
N ARG A 133 -8.80 -1.25 -3.08
CA ARG A 133 -7.42 -1.18 -2.57
C ARG A 133 -7.20 -0.46 -1.24
N PRO A 134 -7.90 0.65 -0.93
CA PRO A 134 -7.70 1.34 0.36
C PRO A 134 -7.92 0.43 1.58
N PHE A 135 -8.91 -0.46 1.48
CA PHE A 135 -9.38 -1.31 2.58
C PHE A 135 -9.16 -2.80 2.36
N ARG A 136 -8.83 -3.20 1.12
CA ARG A 136 -8.47 -4.55 0.68
C ARG A 136 -9.57 -5.58 0.87
N PHE A 137 -10.79 -5.20 0.52
CA PHE A 137 -11.91 -6.14 0.41
C PHE A 137 -11.64 -7.15 -0.71
N PRO A 138 -12.09 -8.41 -0.57
CA PRO A 138 -12.08 -9.37 -1.66
C PRO A 138 -12.77 -8.83 -2.92
N PRO A 139 -12.25 -9.08 -4.14
CA PRO A 139 -12.95 -8.71 -5.37
C PRO A 139 -14.33 -9.37 -5.52
N LYS A 140 -14.55 -10.50 -4.84
CA LYS A 140 -15.80 -11.28 -4.86
C LYS A 140 -16.79 -10.90 -3.74
N THR A 141 -16.39 -10.08 -2.77
CA THR A 141 -17.35 -9.51 -1.81
C THR A 141 -18.05 -8.32 -2.44
N ASP A 142 -19.33 -8.13 -2.10
CA ASP A 142 -20.10 -6.94 -2.46
C ASP A 142 -19.32 -5.67 -2.05
N ASN A 143 -18.63 -5.06 -3.01
CA ASN A 143 -17.78 -3.91 -2.76
C ASN A 143 -18.64 -2.66 -2.65
N ARG A 144 -19.46 -2.60 -1.60
CA ARG A 144 -20.40 -1.51 -1.34
C ARG A 144 -19.70 -0.17 -1.17
N VAL A 145 -18.48 -0.17 -0.65
CA VAL A 145 -17.62 1.03 -0.58
C VAL A 145 -17.30 1.54 -1.99
N GLY A 146 -16.93 0.64 -2.90
CA GLY A 146 -16.74 0.96 -4.31
C GLY A 146 -18.03 1.38 -5.01
N ALA A 147 -19.15 0.71 -4.71
CA ALA A 147 -20.46 1.03 -5.28
C ALA A 147 -20.95 2.43 -4.86
N LEU A 148 -20.80 2.78 -3.57
CA LEU A 148 -21.11 4.11 -3.05
C LEU A 148 -20.27 5.19 -3.73
N TRP A 149 -18.96 4.95 -3.86
CA TRP A 149 -18.07 5.88 -4.57
C TRP A 149 -18.48 6.03 -6.05
N PHE A 150 -18.75 4.90 -6.71
CA PHE A 150 -19.11 4.86 -8.13
C PHE A 150 -20.38 5.66 -8.41
N HIS A 151 -21.43 5.47 -7.60
CA HIS A 151 -22.66 6.25 -7.71
C HIS A 151 -22.37 7.75 -7.64
N GLN A 152 -21.62 8.17 -6.61
CA GLN A 152 -21.28 9.57 -6.42
C GLN A 152 -20.42 10.12 -7.58
N ALA A 153 -19.50 9.32 -8.11
CA ALA A 153 -18.65 9.73 -9.22
C ALA A 153 -19.44 9.90 -10.53
N LEU A 154 -20.56 9.21 -10.73
CA LEU A 154 -21.42 9.42 -11.90
C LEU A 154 -22.27 10.69 -11.79
N GLU A 155 -22.60 11.12 -10.57
CA GLU A 155 -23.42 12.30 -10.32
C GLU A 155 -22.62 13.61 -10.23
N ASP A 156 -21.34 13.52 -9.89
CA ASP A 156 -20.47 14.68 -9.67
C ASP A 156 -19.29 14.70 -10.65
N GLN A 157 -19.25 15.72 -11.51
CA GLN A 157 -18.21 15.85 -12.55
C GLN A 157 -16.78 15.94 -11.97
N LEU A 158 -16.60 16.56 -10.81
CA LEU A 158 -15.27 16.67 -10.19
C LEU A 158 -14.80 15.30 -9.69
N LEU A 159 -15.68 14.53 -9.05
CA LEU A 159 -15.36 13.17 -8.62
C LEU A 159 -15.15 12.22 -9.80
N LEU A 160 -15.92 12.37 -10.89
CA LEU A 160 -15.70 11.64 -12.13
C LEU A 160 -14.28 11.86 -12.66
N GLU A 161 -13.87 13.12 -12.84
CA GLU A 161 -12.56 13.48 -13.37
C GLU A 161 -11.42 12.96 -12.48
N ALA A 162 -11.56 13.05 -11.15
CA ALA A 162 -10.58 12.52 -10.21
C ALA A 162 -10.48 10.98 -10.28
N THR A 163 -11.60 10.30 -10.45
CA THR A 163 -11.69 8.84 -10.59
C THR A 163 -11.02 8.37 -11.88
N LEU A 164 -11.33 9.03 -13.00
CA LEU A 164 -10.74 8.75 -14.31
C LEU A 164 -9.23 9.01 -14.31
N HIS A 165 -8.79 10.10 -13.66
CA HIS A 165 -7.36 10.36 -13.45
C HIS A 165 -6.68 9.21 -12.69
N ASN A 166 -7.26 8.79 -11.57
CA ASN A 166 -6.71 7.70 -10.75
C ASN A 166 -6.61 6.38 -11.54
N ALA A 167 -7.64 6.05 -12.34
CA ALA A 167 -7.65 4.90 -13.22
C ALA A 167 -6.58 4.97 -14.31
N ALA A 168 -6.48 6.10 -15.01
CA ALA A 168 -5.53 6.30 -16.10
C ALA A 168 -4.09 6.21 -15.61
N VAL A 169 -3.78 6.83 -14.46
CA VAL A 169 -2.44 6.74 -13.85
C VAL A 169 -2.12 5.30 -13.43
N HIS A 170 -3.09 4.56 -12.90
CA HIS A 170 -2.87 3.17 -12.55
C HIS A 170 -2.57 2.31 -13.77
N LEU A 171 -3.29 2.49 -14.88
CA LEU A 171 -2.99 1.83 -16.15
C LEU A 171 -1.60 2.18 -16.66
N ASP A 172 -1.21 3.46 -16.60
CA ASP A 172 0.12 3.91 -16.99
C ASP A 172 1.20 3.17 -16.19
N GLY A 173 0.98 2.98 -14.89
CA GLY A 173 1.85 2.20 -14.01
C GLY A 173 1.93 0.72 -14.39
N LEU A 174 0.80 0.06 -14.66
CA LEU A 174 0.77 -1.35 -15.07
C LEU A 174 1.51 -1.59 -16.39
N TYR A 175 1.36 -0.68 -17.35
CA TYR A 175 2.07 -0.73 -18.63
C TYR A 175 3.50 -0.15 -18.57
N LYS A 176 3.98 0.23 -17.37
CA LYS A 176 5.32 0.83 -17.15
C LYS A 176 5.61 2.02 -18.08
N ARG A 177 4.58 2.81 -18.39
CA ARG A 177 4.69 3.97 -19.29
C ARG A 177 4.71 5.29 -18.50
N GLN A 178 5.19 6.35 -19.17
CA GLN A 178 5.04 7.71 -18.65
C GLN A 178 3.56 8.13 -18.64
N ALA A 179 3.27 9.23 -17.95
CA ALA A 179 1.91 9.77 -17.85
C ALA A 179 1.31 9.98 -19.24
N SER A 180 0.20 9.30 -19.50
CA SER A 180 -0.54 9.39 -20.76
C SER A 180 -1.21 10.76 -20.90
N THR A 181 -1.52 11.15 -22.14
CA THR A 181 -2.29 12.37 -22.42
C THR A 181 -3.64 12.38 -21.70
N GLN A 182 -4.26 11.20 -21.56
CA GLN A 182 -5.51 11.01 -20.83
C GLN A 182 -5.33 11.27 -19.33
N ALA A 183 -4.32 10.65 -18.71
CA ALA A 183 -4.01 10.85 -17.29
C ALA A 183 -3.72 12.33 -16.98
N LEU A 184 -2.96 13.00 -17.85
CA LEU A 184 -2.64 14.43 -17.71
C LEU A 184 -3.88 15.32 -17.90
N ARG A 185 -4.74 15.00 -18.88
CA ARG A 185 -5.99 15.73 -19.13
C ARG A 185 -6.94 15.66 -17.93
N HIS A 186 -7.20 14.45 -17.43
CA HIS A 186 -8.06 14.26 -16.25
C HIS A 186 -7.46 14.90 -14.99
N LYS A 187 -6.12 14.88 -14.82
CA LYS A 187 -5.44 15.61 -13.74
C LYS A 187 -5.71 17.11 -13.84
N ALA A 188 -5.50 17.70 -15.02
CA ALA A 188 -5.69 19.13 -15.25
C ALA A 188 -7.14 19.55 -15.03
N ASN A 189 -8.10 18.76 -15.52
CA ASN A 189 -9.53 18.99 -15.30
C ASN A 189 -9.89 18.92 -13.81
N THR A 190 -9.39 17.91 -13.09
CA THR A 190 -9.61 17.78 -11.65
C THR A 190 -9.10 19.02 -10.90
N ILE A 191 -7.87 19.45 -11.16
CA ILE A 191 -7.28 20.63 -10.51
C ILE A 191 -8.06 21.90 -10.85
N ARG A 192 -8.47 22.07 -12.11
CA ARG A 192 -9.28 23.21 -12.56
C ARG A 192 -10.62 23.25 -11.80
N LEU A 193 -11.34 22.13 -11.75
CA LEU A 193 -12.63 22.02 -11.07
C LEU A 193 -12.50 22.24 -9.55
N VAL A 194 -11.50 21.66 -8.89
CA VAL A 194 -11.23 21.92 -7.47
C VAL A 194 -11.06 23.43 -7.23
N ASN A 195 -10.27 24.11 -8.05
CA ASN A 195 -10.03 25.55 -7.90
C ASN A 195 -11.27 26.41 -8.18
N GLU A 196 -12.16 25.97 -9.06
CA GLU A 196 -13.44 26.63 -9.33
C GLU A 196 -14.40 26.44 -8.15
N CYS A 197 -14.56 25.21 -7.67
CA CYS A 197 -15.44 24.90 -6.54
C CYS A 197 -14.98 25.58 -5.25
N LEU A 198 -13.67 25.70 -5.01
CA LEU A 198 -13.13 26.42 -3.84
C LEU A 198 -13.40 27.93 -3.84
N LYS A 199 -13.76 28.52 -5.00
CA LYS A 199 -14.18 29.93 -5.08
C LYS A 199 -15.67 30.11 -4.76
N SER A 200 -16.45 29.02 -4.72
CA SER A 200 -17.87 29.08 -4.37
C SER A 200 -18.05 29.55 -2.92
N PRO A 201 -19.09 30.35 -2.63
CA PRO A 201 -19.46 30.67 -1.24
C PRO A 201 -19.80 29.44 -0.38
N ASP A 202 -20.12 28.29 -1.01
CA ASP A 202 -20.45 27.03 -0.33
C ASP A 202 -19.25 26.39 0.40
N GLY A 203 -18.04 26.93 0.19
CA GLY A 203 -16.82 26.48 0.87
C GLY A 203 -16.36 25.10 0.39
N VAL A 204 -15.89 24.27 1.33
CA VAL A 204 -15.29 22.97 1.03
C VAL A 204 -16.37 21.88 1.00
N SER A 205 -16.74 21.38 -0.18
CA SER A 205 -17.70 20.28 -0.33
C SER A 205 -17.06 18.89 -0.16
N ASP A 206 -17.89 17.86 0.01
CA ASP A 206 -17.44 16.45 0.06
C ASP A 206 -16.81 16.02 -1.27
N SER A 207 -17.28 16.55 -2.40
CA SER A 207 -16.69 16.31 -3.73
C SER A 207 -15.26 16.83 -3.83
N ILE A 208 -14.98 18.02 -3.27
CA ILE A 208 -13.61 18.58 -3.23
C ILE A 208 -12.71 17.68 -2.38
N ILE A 209 -13.18 17.27 -1.20
CA ILE A 209 -12.41 16.39 -0.31
C ILE A 209 -12.16 15.05 -0.99
N GLY A 210 -13.18 14.45 -1.60
CA GLY A 210 -13.08 13.19 -2.32
C GLY A 210 -12.07 13.24 -3.48
N ALA A 211 -12.10 14.29 -4.30
CA ALA A 211 -11.16 14.46 -5.39
C ALA A 211 -9.70 14.56 -4.90
N VAL A 212 -9.46 15.36 -3.86
CA VAL A 212 -8.12 15.51 -3.28
C VAL A 212 -7.66 14.21 -2.60
N VAL A 213 -8.57 13.47 -1.94
CA VAL A 213 -8.31 12.13 -1.40
C VAL A 213 -7.84 11.17 -2.51
N LEU A 214 -8.54 11.11 -3.64
CA LEU A 214 -8.11 10.25 -4.76
C LEU A 214 -6.75 10.66 -5.34
N MET A 215 -6.48 11.95 -5.46
CA MET A 215 -5.16 12.43 -5.89
C MET A 215 -4.06 11.99 -4.90
N ALA A 216 -4.34 12.06 -3.61
CA ALA A 216 -3.42 11.62 -2.57
C ALA A 216 -3.21 10.09 -2.58
N TRP A 217 -4.26 9.31 -2.82
CA TRP A 217 -4.17 7.85 -3.05
C TRP A 217 -3.37 7.50 -4.31
N THR A 218 -3.54 8.27 -5.38
CA THR A 218 -2.73 8.13 -6.61
C THR A 218 -1.25 8.31 -6.31
N ALA A 219 -0.89 9.36 -5.56
CA ALA A 219 0.48 9.61 -5.13
C ALA A 219 1.03 8.47 -4.25
N ASN A 220 0.21 7.92 -3.34
CA ASN A 220 0.58 6.76 -2.51
C ASN A 220 0.93 5.53 -3.37
N TYR A 221 0.05 5.15 -4.30
CA TYR A 221 0.28 3.96 -5.14
C TYR A 221 1.51 4.09 -6.04
N ASN A 222 1.83 5.31 -6.47
CA ASN A 222 3.03 5.59 -7.25
C ASN A 222 4.30 5.78 -6.40
N GLY A 223 4.22 5.63 -5.08
CA GLY A 223 5.35 5.86 -4.17
C GLY A 223 5.82 7.31 -4.09
N ASN A 224 5.02 8.28 -4.53
CA ASN A 224 5.34 9.70 -4.46
C ASN A 224 4.95 10.28 -3.09
N LEU A 225 5.74 9.93 -2.07
CA LEU A 225 5.54 10.39 -0.69
C LEU A 225 5.47 11.93 -0.56
N PRO A 226 6.33 12.73 -1.22
CA PRO A 226 6.21 14.19 -1.18
C PRO A 226 4.86 14.73 -1.70
N GLU A 227 4.37 14.23 -2.84
CA GLU A 227 3.06 14.64 -3.40
C GLU A 227 1.92 14.18 -2.50
N MET A 228 2.00 12.97 -1.94
CA MET A 228 1.02 12.48 -0.97
C MET A 228 0.94 13.39 0.27
N GLN A 229 2.07 13.83 0.82
CA GLN A 229 2.12 14.71 1.99
C GLN A 229 1.51 16.09 1.68
N LEU A 230 1.78 16.66 0.50
CA LEU A 230 1.16 17.91 0.07
C LEU A 230 -0.37 17.82 0.02
N HIS A 231 -0.90 16.72 -0.52
CA HIS A 231 -2.34 16.49 -0.53
C HIS A 231 -2.90 16.27 0.87
N LEU A 232 -2.23 15.50 1.73
CA LEU A 232 -2.64 15.30 3.13
C LEU A 232 -2.66 16.61 3.94
N ASP A 233 -1.71 17.52 3.71
CA ASP A 233 -1.71 18.83 4.36
C ASP A 233 -2.89 19.70 3.88
N GLY A 234 -3.24 19.59 2.59
CA GLY A 234 -4.45 20.18 2.02
C GLY A 234 -5.72 19.61 2.67
N LEU A 235 -5.82 18.28 2.72
CA LEU A 235 -6.94 17.55 3.34
C LEU A 235 -7.10 17.90 4.81
N ALA A 236 -6.01 17.96 5.57
CA ALA A 236 -6.05 18.33 6.98
C ALA A 236 -6.61 19.76 7.20
N ARG A 237 -6.38 20.69 6.27
CA ARG A 237 -7.02 22.01 6.30
C ARG A 237 -8.49 21.93 5.93
N MET A 238 -8.84 21.22 4.87
CA MET A 238 -10.22 21.03 4.40
C MET A 238 -11.12 20.39 5.47
N VAL A 239 -10.63 19.34 6.13
CA VAL A 239 -11.33 18.66 7.23
C VAL A 239 -11.55 19.60 8.41
N ARG A 240 -10.56 20.44 8.75
CA ARG A 240 -10.71 21.45 9.80
C ARG A 240 -11.78 22.48 9.47
N ILE A 241 -11.84 22.96 8.22
CA ILE A 241 -12.89 23.88 7.74
C ILE A 241 -14.27 23.23 7.87
N ARG A 242 -14.36 21.92 7.60
CA ARG A 242 -15.60 21.15 7.75
C ARG A 242 -15.99 20.81 9.19
N GLY A 243 -15.17 21.16 10.18
CA GLY A 243 -15.46 20.88 11.60
C GLY A 243 -15.03 19.49 12.08
N GLY A 244 -14.18 18.79 11.33
CA GLY A 244 -13.59 17.51 11.72
C GLY A 244 -13.96 16.33 10.82
N LEU A 245 -13.40 15.16 11.10
CA LEU A 245 -13.59 13.98 10.25
C LEU A 245 -15.01 13.41 10.31
N LYS A 246 -15.72 13.57 11.44
CA LYS A 246 -17.09 13.07 11.65
C LYS A 246 -18.14 13.80 10.82
N THR A 247 -17.82 14.95 10.24
CA THR A 247 -18.75 15.78 9.43
C THR A 247 -18.59 15.52 7.93
N LEU A 248 -17.70 14.62 7.54
CA LEU A 248 -17.50 14.25 6.15
C LEU A 248 -18.62 13.31 5.69
N GLY A 249 -19.06 13.50 4.45
CA GLY A 249 -20.17 12.76 3.85
C GLY A 249 -19.81 11.36 3.34
N LEU A 250 -20.63 10.89 2.40
CA LEU A 250 -20.56 9.56 1.78
C LEU A 250 -20.63 8.42 2.81
N GLY A 251 -21.57 8.50 3.76
CA GLY A 251 -21.78 7.44 4.75
C GLY A 251 -20.54 7.12 5.60
N GLY A 252 -19.65 8.08 5.82
CA GLY A 252 -18.39 7.88 6.56
C GLY A 252 -17.22 7.38 5.70
N LEU A 253 -17.41 7.16 4.39
CA LEU A 253 -16.35 6.69 3.50
C LEU A 253 -15.19 7.69 3.37
N LEU A 254 -15.49 8.98 3.21
CA LEU A 254 -14.43 10.00 3.11
C LEU A 254 -13.55 10.04 4.35
N HIS A 255 -14.18 9.95 5.51
CA HIS A 255 -13.48 9.82 6.78
C HIS A 255 -12.55 8.61 6.77
N ALA A 256 -13.06 7.43 6.45
CA ALA A 256 -12.26 6.20 6.43
C ALA A 256 -11.07 6.29 5.45
N LEU A 257 -11.28 6.86 4.26
CA LEU A 257 -10.22 7.02 3.25
C LEU A 257 -9.12 7.99 3.71
N VAL A 258 -9.51 9.13 4.28
CA VAL A 258 -8.56 10.13 4.82
C VAL A 258 -7.76 9.53 5.96
N THR A 259 -8.43 8.88 6.92
CA THR A 259 -7.77 8.25 8.07
C THR A 259 -6.80 7.18 7.64
N ARG A 260 -7.20 6.28 6.73
CA ARG A 260 -6.32 5.22 6.24
C ARG A 260 -5.07 5.79 5.57
N LEU A 261 -5.23 6.85 4.76
CA LEU A 261 -4.10 7.47 4.08
C LEU A 261 -3.14 8.16 5.05
N ASP A 262 -3.66 8.84 6.08
CA ASP A 262 -2.83 9.44 7.13
C ASP A 262 -2.04 8.38 7.90
N LEU A 263 -2.64 7.22 8.20
CA LEU A 263 -1.94 6.10 8.86
C LEU A 263 -0.81 5.52 7.99
N ILE A 264 -1.00 5.44 6.66
CA ILE A 264 0.07 5.06 5.74
C ILE A 264 1.20 6.09 5.80
N ALA A 265 0.86 7.38 5.68
CA ALA A 265 1.82 8.46 5.74
C ALA A 265 2.64 8.44 7.04
N VAL A 266 1.97 8.34 8.19
CA VAL A 266 2.59 8.20 9.52
C VAL A 266 3.57 7.04 9.57
N THR A 267 3.20 5.89 9.00
CA THR A 267 4.07 4.71 8.97
C THR A 267 5.32 4.98 8.12
N LEU A 268 5.15 5.63 6.97
CA LEU A 268 6.23 5.94 6.04
C LEU A 268 7.22 6.98 6.60
N THR A 269 6.72 7.98 7.33
CA THR A 269 7.52 9.11 7.84
C THR A 269 7.91 8.98 9.31
N ASN A 270 7.34 8.01 10.03
CA ASN A 270 7.44 7.89 11.48
C ASN A 270 7.05 9.20 12.21
N SER A 271 6.04 9.90 11.68
CA SER A 271 5.53 11.15 12.23
C SER A 271 4.30 10.92 13.13
N LYS A 272 3.74 11.97 13.72
CA LYS A 272 2.46 11.86 14.43
C LYS A 272 1.29 11.87 13.44
N PRO A 273 0.18 11.15 13.73
CA PRO A 273 -1.07 11.29 12.99
C PRO A 273 -1.55 12.74 12.95
N ARG A 274 -2.03 13.17 11.78
CA ARG A 274 -2.67 14.50 11.59
C ARG A 274 -4.06 14.55 12.20
N PHE A 275 -4.71 13.40 12.26
CA PHE A 275 -6.06 13.26 12.76
C PHE A 275 -6.10 12.44 14.05
N ALA A 276 -7.00 12.82 14.96
CA ALA A 276 -7.24 12.05 16.17
C ALA A 276 -7.78 10.64 15.83
N ALA A 277 -7.56 9.70 16.74
CA ALA A 277 -8.05 8.33 16.58
C ALA A 277 -9.58 8.29 16.41
N LEU A 278 -10.04 7.37 15.57
CA LEU A 278 -11.45 7.01 15.42
C LEU A 278 -11.99 6.46 16.73
N GLY A 279 -12.80 7.25 17.46
CA GLY A 279 -13.67 6.79 18.54
C GLY A 279 -12.97 6.26 19.81
N GLU A 280 -13.40 6.72 20.99
CA GLU A 280 -13.07 6.04 22.26
C GLU A 280 -13.98 4.83 22.51
N SER A 281 -15.12 4.76 21.81
CA SER A 281 -16.15 3.74 21.98
C SER A 281 -16.08 2.70 20.87
N GLY A 282 -15.56 1.50 21.16
CA GLY A 282 -15.65 0.41 20.17
C GLY A 282 -14.72 -0.79 20.32
N PHE A 283 -14.16 -1.04 21.51
CA PHE A 283 -13.60 -2.34 21.82
C PHE A 283 -14.18 -2.90 23.11
N ILE A 284 -14.55 -4.17 23.01
CA ILE A 284 -15.14 -5.02 24.04
C ILE A 284 -14.28 -4.98 25.30
N ASP A 285 -14.94 -4.66 26.41
CA ASP A 285 -14.51 -4.96 27.76
C ASP A 285 -14.13 -6.45 27.81
N THR A 286 -12.88 -6.76 28.15
CA THR A 286 -12.16 -7.98 27.77
C THR A 286 -12.62 -9.25 28.51
N SER A 287 -13.84 -9.25 29.05
CA SER A 287 -14.38 -10.25 29.96
C SER A 287 -15.29 -11.30 29.29
N ALA A 288 -15.71 -11.13 28.03
CA ALA A 288 -16.83 -11.92 27.48
C ALA A 288 -16.56 -12.81 26.23
N SER A 289 -15.40 -12.76 25.56
CA SER A 289 -15.14 -13.64 24.40
C SER A 289 -14.00 -14.65 24.67
N GLY A 290 -14.38 -15.91 24.84
CA GLY A 290 -13.51 -17.07 25.05
C GLY A 290 -12.69 -17.49 23.81
N GLY A 291 -12.11 -16.54 23.08
CA GLY A 291 -11.04 -16.84 22.13
C GLY A 291 -9.75 -17.16 22.89
N VAL A 292 -8.91 -18.05 22.34
CA VAL A 292 -7.61 -18.43 22.92
C VAL A 292 -6.89 -17.15 23.35
N ALA A 293 -6.80 -16.95 24.67
CA ALA A 293 -6.15 -15.78 25.24
C ALA A 293 -4.72 -15.70 24.68
N CYS A 294 -4.18 -14.49 24.54
CA CYS A 294 -2.78 -14.33 24.18
C CYS A 294 -1.92 -14.61 25.42
N VAL A 295 -2.07 -15.82 26.01
CA VAL A 295 -1.58 -16.20 27.34
C VAL A 295 -0.09 -15.92 27.46
N LEU A 296 0.67 -16.16 26.39
CA LEU A 296 2.10 -15.86 26.33
C LEU A 296 2.37 -14.36 26.59
N LEU A 297 1.71 -13.44 25.88
CA LEU A 297 1.91 -12.00 26.09
C LEU A 297 1.32 -11.50 27.43
N GLU A 298 0.26 -12.14 27.92
CA GLU A 298 -0.35 -11.82 29.21
C GLU A 298 0.52 -12.26 30.40
N SER A 299 1.20 -13.40 30.27
CA SER A 299 2.14 -13.92 31.27
C SER A 299 3.44 -13.10 31.36
N MET A 300 3.76 -12.33 30.31
CA MET A 300 4.91 -11.42 30.28
C MET A 300 4.55 -10.09 30.94
N GLU A 301 4.46 -10.13 32.28
CA GLU A 301 4.05 -9.01 33.14
C GLU A 301 4.66 -7.66 32.73
N GLY A 302 3.83 -6.61 32.73
CA GLY A 302 4.26 -5.23 32.54
C GLY A 302 4.31 -4.78 31.08
N VAL A 303 5.44 -5.03 30.40
CA VAL A 303 5.82 -4.25 29.20
C VAL A 303 5.06 -4.65 27.94
N LEU A 304 4.77 -5.95 27.75
CA LEU A 304 4.04 -6.45 26.59
C LEU A 304 2.52 -6.56 26.82
N ALA A 305 2.08 -6.46 28.08
CA ALA A 305 0.65 -6.53 28.44
C ALA A 305 -0.24 -5.57 27.63
N PRO A 306 0.16 -4.32 27.31
CA PRO A 306 -0.64 -3.44 26.46
C PRO A 306 -0.84 -3.96 25.02
N LEU A 307 0.10 -4.75 24.50
CA LEU A 307 0.00 -5.39 23.19
C LEU A 307 -0.95 -6.59 23.21
N SER A 308 -1.10 -7.30 24.34
CA SER A 308 -2.01 -8.45 24.43
C SER A 308 -3.45 -8.10 24.02
N VAL A 309 -3.96 -6.94 24.47
CA VAL A 309 -5.29 -6.42 24.10
C VAL A 309 -5.35 -6.12 22.61
N ILE A 310 -4.27 -5.56 22.05
CA ILE A 310 -4.18 -5.27 20.62
C ILE A 310 -4.20 -6.58 19.81
N PHE A 311 -3.50 -7.62 20.25
CA PHE A 311 -3.46 -8.92 19.60
C PHE A 311 -4.83 -9.60 19.62
N LYS A 312 -5.57 -9.52 20.73
CA LYS A 312 -6.98 -9.96 20.80
C LYS A 312 -7.85 -9.21 19.78
N ASN A 313 -7.66 -7.90 19.68
CA ASN A 313 -8.39 -7.08 18.72
C ASN A 313 -8.07 -7.44 17.26
N ILE A 314 -6.81 -7.77 16.96
CA ILE A 314 -6.39 -8.28 15.65
C ILE A 314 -7.06 -9.63 15.35
N ARG A 315 -7.08 -10.57 16.30
CA ARG A 315 -7.77 -11.86 16.13
C ARG A 315 -9.27 -11.68 15.87
N HIS A 316 -9.95 -10.80 16.59
CA HIS A 316 -11.35 -10.47 16.32
C HIS A 316 -11.53 -9.85 14.92
N LEU A 317 -10.58 -9.05 14.46
CA LEU A 317 -10.61 -8.47 13.12
C LEU A 317 -10.43 -9.54 12.02
N LEU A 318 -9.56 -10.53 12.24
CA LEU A 318 -9.38 -11.68 11.35
C LEU A 318 -10.66 -12.53 11.30
N ALA A 319 -11.26 -12.86 12.44
CA ALA A 319 -12.52 -13.60 12.48
C ALA A 319 -13.66 -12.86 11.76
N LEU A 320 -13.72 -11.52 11.90
CA LEU A 320 -14.66 -10.70 11.13
C LEU A 320 -14.37 -10.78 9.63
N GLN A 321 -13.09 -10.79 9.23
CA GLN A 321 -12.68 -10.96 7.85
C GLN A 321 -13.11 -12.31 7.26
N ASP A 322 -12.97 -13.39 8.01
CA ASP A 322 -13.34 -14.74 7.59
C ASP A 322 -14.86 -14.89 7.44
N SER A 323 -15.63 -14.22 8.29
CA SER A 323 -17.10 -14.23 8.21
C SER A 323 -17.64 -13.66 6.88
N PHE A 324 -16.89 -12.80 6.20
CA PHE A 324 -17.27 -12.28 4.88
C PHE A 324 -17.27 -13.33 3.77
N ALA A 325 -16.57 -14.46 3.95
CA ALA A 325 -16.58 -15.54 2.97
C ALA A 325 -17.88 -16.36 2.99
N SER A 326 -18.59 -16.36 4.13
CA SER A 326 -19.75 -17.23 4.37
C SER A 326 -21.11 -16.55 4.19
N ASP A 327 -21.17 -15.22 4.08
CA ASP A 327 -22.44 -14.48 4.15
C ASP A 327 -22.49 -13.37 3.09
N HIS A 328 -23.64 -13.19 2.43
CA HIS A 328 -23.83 -12.18 1.38
C HIS A 328 -23.99 -10.78 2.00
N GLY A 329 -22.88 -10.24 2.51
CA GLY A 329 -22.57 -8.81 2.64
C GLY A 329 -23.63 -7.91 3.30
N ASP A 330 -23.59 -7.83 4.64
CA ASP A 330 -24.20 -6.73 5.39
C ASP A 330 -23.32 -5.47 5.34
N SER A 331 -23.89 -4.32 4.95
CA SER A 331 -23.20 -3.03 4.81
C SER A 331 -22.52 -2.59 6.10
N ASP A 332 -23.15 -2.90 7.23
CA ASP A 332 -22.70 -2.46 8.54
C ASP A 332 -21.40 -3.19 8.95
N ARG A 333 -21.24 -4.45 8.52
CA ARG A 333 -20.04 -5.25 8.82
C ARG A 333 -18.80 -4.75 8.09
N THR A 334 -18.95 -4.31 6.83
CA THR A 334 -17.85 -3.76 6.00
C THR A 334 -17.31 -2.47 6.59
N ILE A 335 -18.20 -1.56 6.99
CA ILE A 335 -17.85 -0.31 7.66
C ILE A 335 -17.18 -0.61 9.01
N LEU A 336 -17.77 -1.50 9.80
CA LEU A 336 -17.22 -1.93 11.09
C LEU A 336 -15.81 -2.50 10.97
N PHE A 337 -15.52 -3.31 9.93
CA PHE A 337 -14.19 -3.83 9.67
C PHE A 337 -13.18 -2.71 9.43
N VAL A 338 -13.53 -1.72 8.60
CA VAL A 338 -12.67 -0.58 8.28
C VAL A 338 -12.38 0.28 9.51
N GLU A 339 -13.39 0.54 10.32
CA GLU A 339 -13.26 1.29 11.57
C GLU A 339 -12.36 0.54 12.57
N LYS A 340 -12.63 -0.75 12.81
CA LYS A 340 -11.83 -1.58 13.72
C LYS A 340 -10.37 -1.68 13.27
N ARG A 341 -10.14 -1.90 11.97
CA ARG A 341 -8.79 -1.92 11.39
C ARG A 341 -8.07 -0.59 11.62
N SER A 342 -8.72 0.52 11.33
CA SER A 342 -8.15 1.87 11.47
C SER A 342 -7.85 2.20 12.94
N PHE A 343 -8.73 1.80 13.86
CA PHE A 343 -8.52 1.93 15.30
C PHE A 343 -7.27 1.16 15.77
N ILE A 344 -7.14 -0.11 15.37
CA ILE A 344 -5.99 -0.94 15.76
C ILE A 344 -4.68 -0.36 15.22
N PHE A 345 -4.66 0.05 13.95
CA PHE A 345 -3.49 0.72 13.35
C PHE A 345 -3.14 2.01 14.11
N ASN A 346 -4.12 2.85 14.41
CA ASN A 346 -3.88 4.08 15.17
C ASN A 346 -3.32 3.75 16.55
N ARG A 347 -3.89 2.79 17.27
CA ARG A 347 -3.42 2.39 18.60
C ARG A 347 -1.97 1.89 18.56
N LEU A 348 -1.61 1.05 17.59
CA LEU A 348 -0.23 0.60 17.40
C LEU A 348 0.73 1.73 17.06
N LEU A 349 0.32 2.73 16.27
CA LEU A 349 1.16 3.88 15.91
C LEU A 349 1.26 4.91 17.03
N SER A 350 0.20 5.11 17.81
CA SER A 350 0.11 6.11 18.88
C SER A 350 0.71 5.66 20.20
N THR A 351 0.78 4.34 20.47
CA THR A 351 1.41 3.77 21.68
C THR A 351 2.94 3.77 21.62
N GLN A 352 3.53 4.71 20.90
CA GLN A 352 4.98 4.80 20.68
C GLN A 352 5.70 5.33 21.93
N LYS A 353 6.71 4.57 22.36
CA LYS A 353 7.71 4.84 23.42
C LYS A 353 7.10 5.26 24.76
N SER A 354 6.75 4.28 25.59
CA SER A 354 6.87 4.49 27.04
C SER A 354 8.34 4.83 27.32
N LYS A 355 8.61 6.06 27.76
CA LYS A 355 9.85 6.40 28.45
C LYS A 355 9.74 5.82 29.86
N SER A 356 10.02 4.53 30.01
CA SER A 356 10.06 3.88 31.32
C SER A 356 11.36 3.07 31.46
N PRO A 357 11.92 3.03 32.69
CA PRO A 357 13.34 2.81 32.96
C PRO A 357 13.79 1.40 32.58
N PRO A 358 15.10 1.15 32.46
CA PRO A 358 15.64 -0.17 32.18
C PRO A 358 15.32 -1.09 33.37
N THR A 359 14.21 -1.84 33.29
CA THR A 359 14.03 -3.04 34.08
C THR A 359 14.92 -4.14 33.51
N GLU A 360 15.64 -4.86 34.37
CA GLU A 360 16.61 -5.92 34.03
C GLU A 360 16.01 -7.12 33.25
N LYS A 361 14.68 -7.17 33.04
CA LYS A 361 14.03 -8.29 32.34
C LYS A 361 14.14 -8.17 30.82
N ALA A 362 14.56 -9.25 30.17
CA ALA A 362 14.82 -9.35 28.73
C ALA A 362 13.64 -8.90 27.83
N HIS A 363 12.41 -9.20 28.24
CA HIS A 363 11.20 -8.87 27.48
C HIS A 363 10.85 -7.37 27.46
N THR A 364 11.47 -6.54 28.32
CA THR A 364 11.31 -5.07 28.30
C THR A 364 11.67 -4.48 26.94
N TYR A 365 12.60 -5.13 26.24
CA TYR A 365 13.14 -4.69 24.96
C TYR A 365 12.37 -5.21 23.74
N LEU A 366 11.40 -6.12 23.95
CA LEU A 366 10.65 -6.75 22.87
C LEU A 366 9.43 -5.93 22.43
N TYR A 367 9.03 -4.92 23.20
CA TYR A 367 7.83 -4.13 22.89
C TYR A 367 7.87 -3.50 21.50
N GLU A 368 8.93 -2.76 21.19
CA GLU A 368 9.00 -2.04 19.92
C GLU A 368 9.10 -2.99 18.72
N PRO A 369 9.96 -4.03 18.72
CA PRO A 369 9.94 -5.06 17.69
C PRO A 369 8.58 -5.74 17.51
N CYS A 370 7.92 -6.12 18.61
CA CYS A 370 6.59 -6.75 18.56
C CYS A 370 5.53 -5.83 17.98
N ARG A 371 5.52 -4.57 18.39
CA ARG A 371 4.59 -3.55 17.89
C ARG A 371 4.75 -3.33 16.39
N ILE A 372 5.99 -3.26 15.89
CA ILE A 372 6.28 -3.11 14.46
C ILE A 372 5.91 -4.39 13.70
N ALA A 373 6.24 -5.58 14.23
CA ALA A 373 5.84 -6.84 13.64
C ALA A 373 4.31 -6.99 13.57
N ALA A 374 3.56 -6.50 14.56
CA ALA A 374 2.09 -6.47 14.50
C ALA A 374 1.55 -5.55 13.38
N LEU A 375 2.23 -4.42 13.11
CA LEU A 375 1.91 -3.57 11.95
C LEU A 375 2.20 -4.28 10.63
N ILE A 376 3.32 -4.99 10.53
CA ILE A 376 3.66 -5.82 9.36
C ILE A 376 2.61 -6.90 9.17
N PHE A 377 2.30 -7.66 10.22
CA PHE A 377 1.28 -8.71 10.23
C PHE A 377 -0.06 -8.17 9.74
N MET A 378 -0.58 -7.08 10.31
CA MET A 378 -1.85 -6.51 9.86
C MET A 378 -1.78 -6.02 8.41
N GLU A 379 -0.66 -5.44 8.00
CA GLU A 379 -0.51 -4.94 6.64
C GLU A 379 -0.41 -6.08 5.62
N TYR A 380 0.17 -7.23 6.00
CA TYR A 380 0.39 -8.42 5.18
C TYR A 380 -0.80 -9.39 5.20
N ALA A 381 -1.23 -9.84 6.38
CA ALA A 381 -2.33 -10.79 6.54
C ALA A 381 -3.66 -10.21 6.01
N LEU A 382 -3.91 -8.91 6.26
CA LEU A 382 -5.09 -8.23 5.71
C LEU A 382 -4.85 -7.69 4.29
N ALA A 383 -3.66 -7.93 3.70
CA ALA A 383 -3.37 -7.46 2.35
C ALA A 383 -3.97 -8.29 1.23
N ARG A 384 -4.26 -9.57 1.48
CA ARG A 384 -4.59 -10.54 0.43
C ARG A 384 -3.58 -10.40 -0.72
N ASP A 385 -4.05 -10.33 -1.97
CA ASP A 385 -3.17 -10.34 -3.15
C ASP A 385 -2.48 -8.99 -3.45
N THR A 386 -2.78 -7.91 -2.71
CA THR A 386 -2.26 -6.55 -3.02
C THR A 386 -1.66 -5.80 -1.82
N PRO A 387 -0.55 -6.31 -1.24
CA PRO A 387 0.15 -5.61 -0.17
C PRO A 387 0.74 -4.27 -0.61
N ASN A 388 0.72 -3.26 0.29
CA ASN A 388 1.44 -2.01 0.05
C ASN A 388 2.93 -2.24 0.29
N GLN A 389 3.63 -2.59 -0.78
CA GLN A 389 5.07 -2.93 -0.74
C GLN A 389 5.94 -1.81 -0.17
N ASN A 390 5.58 -0.54 -0.40
CA ASN A 390 6.33 0.59 0.16
C ASN A 390 6.19 0.67 1.67
N MET A 391 4.99 0.42 2.19
CA MET A 391 4.72 0.37 3.62
C MET A 391 5.42 -0.83 4.28
N LEU A 392 5.34 -2.02 3.67
CA LEU A 392 6.00 -3.23 4.18
C LEU A 392 7.53 -3.08 4.23
N ARG A 393 8.14 -2.56 3.17
CA ARG A 393 9.58 -2.27 3.13
C ARG A 393 9.99 -1.32 4.26
N LYS A 394 9.25 -0.22 4.43
CA LYS A 394 9.52 0.73 5.51
C LYS A 394 9.37 0.11 6.90
N LEU A 395 8.33 -0.70 7.11
CA LEU A 395 8.13 -1.40 8.38
C LEU A 395 9.26 -2.40 8.65
N CYS A 396 9.74 -3.11 7.64
CA CYS A 396 10.90 -4.01 7.74
C CYS A 396 12.18 -3.26 8.14
N GLU A 397 12.48 -2.13 7.49
CA GLU A 397 13.58 -1.24 7.87
C GLU A 397 13.47 -0.77 9.32
N ASN A 398 12.27 -0.34 9.73
CA ASN A 398 12.00 0.11 11.10
C ASN A 398 12.18 -1.03 12.10
N LEU A 399 11.76 -2.26 11.76
CA LEU A 399 11.91 -3.44 12.60
C LEU A 399 13.39 -3.75 12.83
N GLN A 400 14.20 -3.82 11.77
CA GLN A 400 15.65 -4.02 11.91
C GLN A 400 16.32 -2.91 12.73
N SER A 401 15.94 -1.65 12.48
CA SER A 401 16.45 -0.50 13.24
C SER A 401 16.15 -0.63 14.74
N SER A 402 14.95 -1.11 15.10
CA SER A 402 14.56 -1.33 16.50
C SER A 402 15.44 -2.36 17.22
N PHE A 403 15.99 -3.34 16.50
CA PHE A 403 16.99 -4.26 17.04
C PHE A 403 18.37 -3.63 17.09
N ARG A 404 18.81 -2.88 16.08
CA ARG A 404 20.14 -2.21 16.11
C ARG A 404 20.28 -1.20 17.24
N THR A 405 19.18 -0.58 17.68
CA THR A 405 19.17 0.31 18.85
C THR A 405 19.20 -0.44 20.19
N THR A 406 18.80 -1.70 20.19
CA THR A 406 18.53 -2.52 21.39
C THR A 406 19.65 -3.53 21.63
N THR A 407 20.12 -4.23 20.60
CA THR A 407 21.00 -5.41 20.65
C THR A 407 22.49 -5.06 20.71
N LYS A 408 22.87 -3.86 21.18
CA LYS A 408 24.29 -3.47 21.27
C LYS A 408 25.04 -4.13 22.43
N THR A 409 24.34 -4.78 23.36
CA THR A 409 24.96 -5.38 24.55
C THR A 409 24.88 -6.91 24.47
N ALA A 410 26.02 -7.61 24.54
CA ALA A 410 26.07 -9.07 24.57
C ALA A 410 25.22 -9.66 25.72
N GLU A 411 25.10 -8.92 26.82
CA GLU A 411 24.26 -9.23 27.97
C GLU A 411 22.77 -9.38 27.61
N LEU A 412 22.25 -8.57 26.69
CA LEU A 412 20.84 -8.64 26.29
C LEU A 412 20.54 -9.89 25.46
N GLN A 413 21.49 -10.31 24.62
CA GLN A 413 21.34 -11.56 23.87
C GLN A 413 21.33 -12.76 24.83
N GLN A 414 22.21 -12.76 25.83
CA GLN A 414 22.24 -13.81 26.86
C GLN A 414 20.94 -13.86 27.67
N LEU A 415 20.37 -12.69 28.00
CA LEU A 415 19.08 -12.60 28.70
C LEU A 415 17.92 -13.15 27.85
N TRP A 416 17.91 -12.92 26.53
CA TRP A 416 16.91 -13.53 25.65
C TRP A 416 17.09 -15.03 25.51
N ASP A 417 18.32 -15.51 25.38
CA ASP A 417 18.62 -16.93 25.19
C ASP A 417 18.22 -17.79 26.41
N GLN A 418 18.05 -17.19 27.60
CA GLN A 418 17.63 -17.87 28.83
C GLN A 418 16.11 -17.88 29.07
N ASP A 419 15.34 -17.07 28.34
CA ASP A 419 13.89 -16.95 28.51
C ASP A 419 13.15 -17.52 27.28
N LEU A 420 12.60 -18.73 27.42
CA LEU A 420 11.83 -19.42 26.39
C LEU A 420 10.67 -18.57 25.85
N SER A 421 10.02 -17.78 26.71
CA SER A 421 8.90 -16.93 26.29
C SER A 421 9.39 -15.79 25.39
N SER A 422 10.52 -15.18 25.73
CA SER A 422 11.19 -14.18 24.88
C SER A 422 11.63 -14.78 23.55
N LEU A 423 12.14 -16.01 23.53
CA LEU A 423 12.54 -16.71 22.30
C LEU A 423 11.35 -16.99 21.38
N LYS A 424 10.20 -17.42 21.91
CA LYS A 424 8.97 -17.61 21.12
C LYS A 424 8.49 -16.31 20.46
N VAL A 425 8.50 -15.22 21.22
CA VAL A 425 8.15 -13.89 20.72
C VAL A 425 9.13 -13.43 19.64
N LEU A 426 10.43 -13.60 19.86
CA LEU A 426 11.48 -13.27 18.90
C LEU A 426 11.36 -14.10 17.62
N LEU A 427 11.08 -15.40 17.74
CA LEU A 427 10.85 -16.28 16.60
C LEU A 427 9.73 -15.72 15.73
N TRP A 428 8.59 -15.34 16.34
CA TRP A 428 7.49 -14.71 15.62
C TRP A 428 7.89 -13.39 14.96
N VAL A 429 8.56 -12.49 15.69
CA VAL A 429 9.01 -11.20 15.14
C VAL A 429 9.97 -11.38 13.96
N TYR A 430 10.94 -12.29 14.06
CA TYR A 430 11.91 -12.55 13.00
C TYR A 430 11.26 -13.21 11.78
N TYR A 431 10.30 -14.11 11.99
CA TYR A 431 9.59 -14.75 10.91
C TYR A 431 8.75 -13.74 10.12
N ILE A 432 7.96 -12.91 10.82
CA ILE A 432 7.14 -11.86 10.21
C ILE A 432 8.00 -10.84 9.45
N GLY A 433 9.13 -10.43 10.02
CA GLY A 433 10.08 -9.52 9.35
C GLY A 433 10.74 -10.16 8.12
N GLY A 434 11.16 -11.41 8.24
CA GLY A 434 11.82 -12.15 7.16
C GLY A 434 10.93 -12.42 5.95
N MET A 435 9.61 -12.58 6.17
CA MET A 435 8.64 -12.75 5.08
C MET A 435 8.55 -11.51 4.19
N VAL A 436 8.69 -10.32 4.78
CA VAL A 436 8.54 -9.05 4.05
C VAL A 436 9.89 -8.42 3.65
N ALA A 437 11.00 -9.05 4.01
CA ALA A 437 12.34 -8.62 3.65
C ALA A 437 12.59 -8.84 2.15
N THR A 438 12.69 -7.75 1.39
CA THR A 438 12.90 -7.80 -0.07
C THR A 438 14.38 -7.81 -0.46
N GLU A 439 15.27 -7.28 0.40
CA GLU A 439 16.71 -7.26 0.14
C GLU A 439 17.36 -8.57 0.61
N SER A 440 18.33 -9.08 -0.16
CA SER A 440 18.98 -10.37 0.14
C SER A 440 19.64 -10.38 1.52
N LEU A 441 20.37 -9.32 1.86
CA LEU A 441 21.06 -9.18 3.14
C LEU A 441 20.09 -9.08 4.31
N ASP A 442 18.96 -8.37 4.13
CA ASP A 442 17.92 -8.27 5.14
C ASP A 442 17.29 -9.65 5.40
N ARG A 443 16.98 -10.37 4.33
CA ARG A 443 16.36 -11.70 4.42
C ARG A 443 17.30 -12.72 5.07
N GLU A 444 18.59 -12.67 4.75
CA GLU A 444 19.62 -13.47 5.41
C GLU A 444 19.75 -13.13 6.90
N TRP A 445 19.68 -11.84 7.26
CA TRP A 445 19.71 -11.38 8.65
C TRP A 445 18.55 -11.94 9.48
N PHE A 446 17.34 -12.00 8.89
CA PHE A 446 16.18 -12.61 9.54
C PHE A 446 16.28 -14.13 9.60
N SER A 447 16.62 -14.81 8.50
CA SER A 447 16.68 -16.28 8.46
C SER A 447 17.73 -16.84 9.42
N TYR A 448 18.90 -16.21 9.53
CA TYR A 448 19.91 -16.57 10.53
C TYR A 448 19.40 -16.47 11.97
N ARG A 449 18.65 -15.40 12.29
CA ARG A 449 18.09 -15.21 13.66
C ARG A 449 16.95 -16.16 13.95
N THR A 450 16.10 -16.43 12.97
CA THR A 450 15.07 -17.47 13.07
C THR A 450 15.71 -18.83 13.35
N ALA A 451 16.76 -19.21 12.62
CA ALA A 451 17.49 -20.45 12.87
C ALA A 451 18.08 -20.51 14.29
N ARG A 452 18.64 -19.40 14.79
CA ARG A 452 19.12 -19.32 16.18
C ARG A 452 18.02 -19.50 17.22
N CYS A 453 16.87 -18.83 17.04
CA CYS A 453 15.73 -19.03 17.94
C CYS A 453 15.27 -20.49 17.94
N MET A 454 15.21 -21.13 16.77
CA MET A 454 14.86 -22.54 16.67
C MET A 454 15.85 -23.45 17.41
N MET A 455 17.17 -23.24 17.25
CA MET A 455 18.18 -24.01 17.98
C MET A 455 18.03 -23.88 19.50
N SER A 456 17.81 -22.65 20.00
CA SER A 456 17.62 -22.41 21.44
C SER A 456 16.29 -22.96 21.97
N LEU A 457 15.25 -23.01 21.15
CA LEU A 457 13.94 -23.58 21.49
C LEU A 457 13.90 -25.12 21.31
N GLY A 458 14.88 -25.70 20.63
CA GLY A 458 14.89 -27.13 20.27
C GLY A 458 13.92 -27.49 19.15
N PHE A 459 13.57 -26.54 18.28
CA PHE A 459 12.68 -26.79 17.14
C PHE A 459 13.46 -27.24 15.92
N HIS A 460 12.95 -28.27 15.24
CA HIS A 460 13.56 -28.89 14.07
C HIS A 460 12.62 -28.90 12.87
N GLU A 461 11.31 -28.89 13.10
CA GLU A 461 10.29 -29.02 12.05
C GLU A 461 9.46 -27.75 11.87
N TRP A 462 8.82 -27.63 10.71
CA TRP A 462 7.91 -26.53 10.41
C TRP A 462 6.70 -26.50 11.36
N SER A 463 6.17 -27.67 11.71
CA SER A 463 5.01 -27.84 12.60
C SER A 463 5.21 -27.16 13.97
N GLU A 464 6.41 -27.25 14.53
CA GLU A 464 6.77 -26.63 15.81
C GLU A 464 6.86 -25.11 15.69
N VAL A 465 7.45 -24.63 14.59
CA VAL A 465 7.51 -23.19 14.27
C VAL A 465 6.10 -22.65 14.07
N GLU A 466 5.28 -23.29 13.25
CA GLU A 466 3.90 -22.90 12.98
C GLU A 466 3.06 -22.87 14.27
N SER A 467 3.18 -23.89 15.12
CA SER A 467 2.53 -23.92 16.44
C SER A 467 2.93 -22.71 17.29
N CYS A 468 4.22 -22.33 17.28
CA CYS A 468 4.70 -21.15 17.99
C CYS A 468 4.16 -19.85 17.39
N LEU A 469 4.05 -19.74 16.06
CA LEU A 469 3.50 -18.56 15.39
C LEU A 469 2.01 -18.38 15.71
N LEU A 470 1.25 -19.49 15.76
CA LEU A 470 -0.17 -19.54 16.11
C LEU A 470 -0.47 -19.09 17.55
N GLU A 471 0.45 -19.33 18.50
CA GLU A 471 0.35 -18.80 19.87
C GLU A 471 0.30 -17.25 19.88
N LEU A 472 0.92 -16.59 18.90
CA LEU A 472 0.95 -15.12 18.75
C LEU A 472 -0.05 -14.61 17.71
N LEU A 473 0.34 -14.47 16.45
CA LEU A 473 -0.53 -14.03 15.35
C LEU A 473 -0.09 -14.75 14.08
N TRP A 474 -0.91 -15.67 13.63
CA TRP A 474 -0.70 -16.41 12.40
C TRP A 474 -2.06 -16.74 11.78
N THR A 475 -2.09 -16.87 10.46
CA THR A 475 -3.29 -17.23 9.70
C THR A 475 -2.89 -18.02 8.47
N ASP A 476 -3.74 -18.93 8.03
CA ASP A 476 -3.46 -19.82 6.91
C ASP A 476 -3.17 -19.06 5.60
N MET A 477 -3.72 -17.85 5.46
CA MET A 477 -3.46 -16.97 4.31
C MET A 477 -1.99 -16.56 4.16
N MET A 478 -1.17 -16.76 5.20
CA MET A 478 0.26 -16.45 5.18
C MET A 478 1.12 -17.62 4.68
N HIS A 479 0.56 -18.80 4.44
CA HIS A 479 1.26 -19.94 3.82
C HIS A 479 1.44 -19.74 2.31
N ASP A 480 2.20 -18.71 1.95
CA ASP A 480 2.50 -18.34 0.58
C ASP A 480 3.98 -18.53 0.23
N GLN A 481 4.37 -18.08 -0.97
CA GLN A 481 5.74 -18.19 -1.46
C GLN A 481 6.76 -17.43 -0.58
N ALA A 482 6.36 -16.36 0.10
CA ALA A 482 7.27 -15.62 0.97
C ALA A 482 7.59 -16.43 2.23
N CYS A 483 6.57 -17.07 2.81
CA CYS A 483 6.70 -18.01 3.92
C CYS A 483 7.59 -19.20 3.55
N THR A 484 7.25 -19.93 2.49
CA THR A 484 8.01 -21.12 2.08
C THR A 484 9.46 -20.78 1.72
N GLY A 485 9.67 -19.69 0.98
CA GLY A 485 11.02 -19.26 0.62
C GLY A 485 11.86 -18.79 1.83
N LEU A 486 11.24 -18.25 2.88
CA LEU A 486 11.97 -17.91 4.12
C LEU A 486 12.36 -19.20 4.85
N TRP A 487 11.43 -20.15 4.94
CA TRP A 487 11.67 -21.44 5.56
C TRP A 487 12.84 -22.20 4.92
N GLU A 488 12.92 -22.23 3.59
CA GLU A 488 14.04 -22.83 2.86
C GLU A 488 15.39 -22.21 3.25
N GLN A 489 15.45 -20.88 3.41
CA GLN A 489 16.67 -20.20 3.83
C GLN A 489 17.03 -20.54 5.28
N VAL A 490 16.05 -20.59 6.18
CA VAL A 490 16.26 -21.00 7.58
C VAL A 490 16.84 -22.41 7.64
N GLN A 491 16.31 -23.34 6.84
CA GLN A 491 16.84 -24.70 6.74
C GLN A 491 18.28 -24.75 6.22
N GLN A 492 18.64 -23.88 5.27
CA GLN A 492 20.04 -23.75 4.82
C GLN A 492 20.96 -23.25 5.94
N GLN A 493 20.53 -22.27 6.73
CA GLN A 493 21.30 -21.75 7.87
C GLN A 493 21.53 -22.81 8.96
N LEU A 494 20.52 -23.63 9.25
CA LEU A 494 20.63 -24.75 10.19
C LEU A 494 21.63 -25.81 9.72
N ARG A 495 21.60 -26.17 8.43
CA ARG A 495 22.57 -27.12 7.84
C ARG A 495 24.00 -26.57 7.86
N GLY A 496 24.18 -25.29 7.54
CA GLY A 496 25.49 -24.64 7.58
C GLY A 496 26.09 -24.58 8.99
N SER A 497 25.24 -24.43 10.01
CA SER A 497 25.66 -24.39 11.43
C SER A 497 26.02 -25.76 12.01
N LEU A 498 25.62 -26.87 11.36
CA LEU A 498 25.97 -28.24 11.77
C LEU A 498 27.31 -28.72 11.17
N ILE A 499 27.84 -28.00 10.17
CA ILE A 499 29.08 -28.34 9.45
C ILE A 499 30.27 -27.51 9.96
N ALA A 500 30.02 -26.38 10.62
CA ALA A 500 31.01 -25.53 11.27
C ALA A 500 31.16 -25.90 12.75
#